data_AF-A0A6N0HWT9-F1
#
_entry.id   AF-A0A6N0HWT9-F1
#
_cell.length_a   1.000
_cell.length_b   1.000
_cell.length_c   1.000
_cell.angle_alpha   90.00
_cell.angle_beta   90.00
_cell.angle_gamma   90.00
#
_symmetry.space_group_name_H-M   'P 1'
#
loop_
_entity.id
_entity.type
_entity.pdbx_description
1 polymer ?
#
loop_
_entity_poly.entity_id
_entity_poly.type
_entity_poly.pdbx_seq_one_letter_code
_entity_poly.pdbx_strand_id
1 'polypeptide(L)'
;MLVEQGGADVVVTATVTDPNPADTHSYDWSGTDNGLTDTDGAGNSTFTFTPATAGTYILQVTATDSGNLTNSAELTLNVVATMPVLTATDSDGDGVDDDVEGAGDSDGDGIPDYLDNANLQGNVLQEMALTEDRYIVETEPGLILTLGSVALRAGEGKAGVSEEEIVSHGNDGAGAVADGEHSYTGGLFDFTVDGLPVAGQSVTIVVPQHAAVPANAVYRKQQSGGWFNFVEDANNTLASALGEEGFCPPPGDAAYSAGLNEGDWCVQLIIEDGGANDADGLANNRVVDPGGVSVMSSTASSSGSGAVQPLWLLLLSSFAVSRVLVQRRGRDKL
;
A
#
# COMPACT_ATOMS: atom_id res chain seq x y z
N MET A 1 -11.59 6.91 -7.30
CA MET A 1 -12.66 7.92 -7.53
C MET A 1 -12.47 9.17 -6.67
N LEU A 2 -12.45 10.37 -7.29
CA LEU A 2 -12.36 11.66 -6.58
C LEU A 2 -13.72 12.34 -6.42
N VAL A 3 -13.94 12.94 -5.25
CA VAL A 3 -15.17 13.64 -4.90
C VAL A 3 -14.85 15.03 -4.34
N GLU A 4 -15.51 16.09 -4.79
CA GLU A 4 -15.26 17.45 -4.28
C GLU A 4 -16.03 17.75 -2.99
N GLN A 5 -15.36 18.29 -1.98
CA GLN A 5 -16.02 18.82 -0.77
C GLN A 5 -16.97 19.98 -1.11
N GLY A 6 -18.14 20.01 -0.49
CA GLY A 6 -19.17 21.02 -0.73
C GLY A 6 -19.76 21.00 -2.14
N GLY A 7 -19.47 19.95 -2.92
CA GLY A 7 -20.01 19.72 -4.25
C GLY A 7 -21.47 19.24 -4.23
N ALA A 8 -21.87 18.57 -5.31
CA ALA A 8 -23.19 17.93 -5.39
C ALA A 8 -23.30 16.73 -4.44
N ASP A 9 -24.53 16.27 -4.23
CA ASP A 9 -24.77 15.02 -3.50
C ASP A 9 -24.17 13.84 -4.26
N VAL A 10 -23.46 13.00 -3.53
CA VAL A 10 -22.91 11.72 -3.98
C VAL A 10 -23.91 10.63 -3.62
N VAL A 11 -24.19 9.75 -4.57
CA VAL A 11 -25.09 8.59 -4.38
C VAL A 11 -24.28 7.32 -4.59
N VAL A 12 -24.05 6.57 -3.50
CA VAL A 12 -23.45 5.25 -3.56
C VAL A 12 -24.57 4.21 -3.63
N THR A 13 -24.48 3.26 -4.55
CA THR A 13 -25.53 2.24 -4.77
C THR A 13 -24.99 0.86 -4.47
N ALA A 14 -25.62 0.15 -3.52
CA ALA A 14 -25.38 -1.26 -3.30
C ALA A 14 -26.10 -2.08 -4.37
N THR A 15 -25.36 -2.96 -5.05
CA THR A 15 -25.92 -3.94 -5.99
C THR A 15 -25.77 -5.34 -5.41
N VAL A 16 -26.84 -6.12 -5.45
CA VAL A 16 -26.88 -7.47 -4.87
C VAL A 16 -27.14 -8.47 -5.98
N THR A 17 -26.31 -9.51 -6.04
CA THR A 17 -26.56 -10.70 -6.87
C THR A 17 -27.02 -11.84 -5.98
N ASP A 18 -28.28 -12.22 -6.11
CA ASP A 18 -28.90 -13.27 -5.30
C ASP A 18 -29.36 -14.44 -6.20
N PRO A 19 -28.86 -15.68 -5.98
CA PRO A 19 -29.33 -16.87 -6.70
C PRO A 19 -30.83 -17.19 -6.52
N ASN A 20 -31.46 -16.64 -5.48
CA ASN A 20 -32.86 -16.80 -5.12
C ASN A 20 -33.65 -15.52 -5.47
N PRO A 21 -34.18 -15.38 -6.71
CA PRO A 21 -34.77 -14.11 -7.18
C PRO A 21 -36.09 -13.71 -6.51
N ALA A 22 -36.63 -14.56 -5.62
CA ALA A 22 -37.83 -14.26 -4.85
C ALA A 22 -37.52 -13.60 -3.49
N ASP A 23 -36.24 -13.57 -3.11
CA ASP A 23 -35.79 -13.01 -1.85
C ASP A 23 -35.82 -11.48 -1.89
N THR A 24 -36.05 -10.91 -0.71
CA THR A 24 -35.96 -9.46 -0.49
C THR A 24 -34.70 -9.14 0.30
N HIS A 25 -34.10 -7.99 0.04
CA HIS A 25 -32.87 -7.55 0.68
C HIS A 25 -33.11 -6.39 1.65
N SER A 26 -32.34 -6.38 2.73
CA SER A 26 -32.20 -5.25 3.65
C SER A 26 -30.75 -4.81 3.70
N TYR A 27 -30.53 -3.52 3.95
CA TYR A 27 -29.22 -2.89 3.86
C TYR A 27 -28.87 -2.20 5.17
N ASP A 28 -27.68 -2.46 5.69
CA ASP A 28 -27.14 -1.82 6.87
C ASP A 28 -25.86 -1.06 6.50
N TRP A 29 -25.91 0.26 6.61
CA TRP A 29 -24.79 1.16 6.33
C TRP A 29 -24.09 1.64 7.61
N SER A 30 -24.41 1.05 8.78
CA SER A 30 -23.91 1.53 10.07
C SER A 30 -22.40 1.39 10.27
N GLY A 31 -21.72 0.61 9.43
CA GLY A 31 -20.25 0.52 9.36
C GLY A 31 -19.58 1.68 8.60
N THR A 32 -20.36 2.51 7.91
CA THR A 32 -19.84 3.69 7.19
C THR A 32 -19.26 4.72 8.17
N ASP A 33 -18.18 5.38 7.74
CA ASP A 33 -17.53 6.44 8.50
C ASP A 33 -18.52 7.52 8.95
N ASN A 34 -18.50 7.85 10.24
CA ASN A 34 -19.39 8.85 10.85
C ASN A 34 -19.19 10.28 10.29
N GLY A 35 -18.13 10.51 9.52
CA GLY A 35 -17.93 11.76 8.79
C GLY A 35 -18.86 11.91 7.59
N LEU A 36 -19.47 10.83 7.13
CA LEU A 36 -20.49 10.81 6.09
C LEU A 36 -21.87 10.68 6.72
N THR A 37 -22.79 11.57 6.33
CA THR A 37 -24.16 11.55 6.85
C THR A 37 -25.12 11.16 5.74
N ASP A 38 -25.83 10.06 5.93
CA ASP A 38 -26.90 9.60 5.04
C ASP A 38 -28.07 10.59 5.02
N THR A 39 -28.42 11.08 3.83
CA THR A 39 -29.51 12.03 3.59
C THR A 39 -30.72 11.41 2.89
N ASP A 40 -30.63 10.17 2.39
CA ASP A 40 -31.75 9.48 1.74
C ASP A 40 -32.52 8.52 2.67
N GLY A 41 -31.92 8.17 3.80
CA GLY A 41 -32.55 7.50 4.93
C GLY A 41 -32.13 6.04 5.10
N ALA A 42 -32.06 5.62 6.36
CA ALA A 42 -31.53 4.30 6.72
C ALA A 42 -32.33 3.14 6.07
N GLY A 43 -31.60 2.12 5.64
CA GLY A 43 -32.15 0.87 5.11
C GLY A 43 -32.36 0.84 3.60
N ASN A 44 -32.02 1.92 2.89
CA ASN A 44 -32.06 1.98 1.43
C ASN A 44 -30.89 1.19 0.82
N SER A 45 -31.08 0.75 -0.44
CA SER A 45 -30.00 0.21 -1.25
C SER A 45 -29.02 1.29 -1.74
N THR A 46 -29.25 2.55 -1.35
CA THR A 46 -28.39 3.68 -1.63
C THR A 46 -27.94 4.32 -0.34
N PHE A 47 -26.80 5.00 -0.40
CA PHE A 47 -26.30 5.90 0.62
C PHE A 47 -26.00 7.23 -0.05
N THR A 48 -26.80 8.25 0.26
CA THR A 48 -26.66 9.58 -0.32
C THR A 48 -26.05 10.53 0.70
N PHE A 49 -25.05 11.31 0.32
CA PHE A 49 -24.44 12.31 1.20
C PHE A 49 -23.88 13.50 0.43
N THR A 50 -23.78 14.65 1.11
CA THR A 50 -23.00 15.79 0.62
C THR A 50 -21.62 15.75 1.30
N PRO A 51 -20.49 15.69 0.56
CA PRO A 51 -19.16 15.63 1.15
C PRO A 51 -18.85 16.95 1.89
N ALA A 52 -18.65 16.91 3.20
CA ALA A 52 -18.52 18.14 4.00
C ALA A 52 -17.07 18.59 4.22
N THR A 53 -16.12 17.65 4.20
CA THR A 53 -14.71 17.90 4.51
C THR A 53 -13.84 17.01 3.65
N ALA A 54 -12.72 17.55 3.20
CA ALA A 54 -11.71 16.77 2.50
C ALA A 54 -11.08 15.70 3.41
N GLY A 55 -10.82 14.54 2.85
CA GLY A 55 -10.28 13.37 3.53
C GLY A 55 -10.70 12.08 2.86
N THR A 56 -10.13 10.98 3.34
CA THR A 56 -10.49 9.63 2.91
C THR A 56 -11.56 9.07 3.83
N TYR A 57 -12.61 8.49 3.26
CA TYR A 57 -13.76 7.93 3.97
C TYR A 57 -14.06 6.52 3.51
N ILE A 58 -14.41 5.66 4.44
CA ILE A 58 -14.85 4.29 4.18
C ILE A 58 -16.37 4.24 4.25
N LEU A 59 -17.00 3.77 3.18
CA LEU A 59 -18.40 3.34 3.17
C LEU A 59 -18.46 1.83 3.25
N GLN A 60 -19.31 1.34 4.14
CA GLN A 60 -19.54 -0.08 4.31
C GLN A 60 -21.03 -0.36 4.29
N VAL A 61 -21.43 -1.37 3.52
CA VAL A 61 -22.79 -1.88 3.49
C VAL A 61 -22.79 -3.37 3.76
N THR A 62 -23.70 -3.81 4.63
CA THR A 62 -24.06 -5.22 4.79
C THR A 62 -25.45 -5.44 4.20
N ALA A 63 -25.54 -6.29 3.18
CA ALA A 63 -26.81 -6.73 2.62
C ALA A 63 -27.24 -8.05 3.28
N THR A 64 -28.51 -8.14 3.69
CA THR A 64 -29.11 -9.36 4.27
C THR A 64 -30.32 -9.79 3.46
N ASP A 65 -30.35 -11.05 2.99
CA ASP A 65 -31.49 -11.63 2.28
C ASP A 65 -32.63 -12.04 3.23
N SER A 66 -33.77 -12.48 2.68
CA SER A 66 -34.90 -12.96 3.48
C SER A 66 -34.68 -14.33 4.14
N GLY A 67 -33.61 -15.03 3.74
CA GLY A 67 -33.08 -16.23 4.38
C GLY A 67 -32.18 -15.97 5.59
N ASN A 68 -31.82 -14.70 5.86
CA ASN A 68 -30.83 -14.25 6.85
C ASN A 68 -29.37 -14.61 6.51
N LEU A 69 -29.04 -14.77 5.24
CA LEU A 69 -27.65 -14.77 4.78
C LEU A 69 -27.20 -13.33 4.55
N THR A 70 -25.93 -13.07 4.85
CA THR A 70 -25.36 -11.73 4.79
C THR A 70 -24.11 -11.72 3.93
N ASN A 71 -23.90 -10.63 3.21
CA ASN A 71 -22.61 -10.29 2.63
C ASN A 71 -22.34 -8.80 2.81
N SER A 72 -21.08 -8.41 2.87
CA SER A 72 -20.67 -7.01 3.01
C SER A 72 -19.84 -6.56 1.83
N ALA A 73 -19.88 -5.27 1.56
CA ALA A 73 -18.99 -4.62 0.61
C ALA A 73 -18.47 -3.32 1.24
N GLU A 74 -17.26 -2.96 0.86
CA GLU A 74 -16.61 -1.73 1.29
C GLU A 74 -16.18 -0.91 0.07
N LEU A 75 -16.29 0.41 0.20
CA LEU A 75 -15.81 1.37 -0.78
C LEU A 75 -15.05 2.47 -0.05
N THR A 76 -13.79 2.69 -0.46
CA THR A 76 -13.01 3.81 0.05
C THR A 76 -13.09 4.97 -0.92
N LEU A 77 -13.43 6.15 -0.42
CA LEU A 77 -13.58 7.39 -1.20
C LEU A 77 -12.54 8.41 -0.79
N ASN A 78 -11.98 9.12 -1.77
CA ASN A 78 -11.15 10.29 -1.53
C ASN A 78 -11.94 11.57 -1.82
N VAL A 79 -12.26 12.31 -0.75
CA VAL A 79 -12.89 13.63 -0.86
C VAL A 79 -11.79 14.69 -0.89
N VAL A 80 -11.70 15.44 -1.98
CA VAL A 80 -10.70 16.49 -2.18
C VAL A 80 -11.27 17.87 -1.88
N ALA A 81 -10.39 18.77 -1.45
CA ALA A 81 -10.79 20.14 -1.13
C ALA A 81 -11.21 20.96 -2.36
N THR A 82 -10.57 20.65 -3.49
CA THR A 82 -10.79 21.22 -4.81
C THR A 82 -10.46 20.13 -5.81
N MET A 83 -11.28 19.98 -6.86
CA MET A 83 -10.95 19.05 -7.94
C MET A 83 -9.67 19.45 -8.68
N PRO A 84 -8.88 18.49 -9.19
CA PRO A 84 -7.78 18.79 -10.09
C PRO A 84 -8.27 19.55 -11.32
N VAL A 85 -7.46 20.49 -11.81
CA VAL A 85 -7.73 21.17 -13.08
C VAL A 85 -7.11 20.33 -14.17
N LEU A 86 -7.94 19.59 -14.88
CA LEU A 86 -7.52 18.74 -15.99
C LEU A 86 -7.27 19.57 -17.25
N THR A 87 -6.31 19.16 -18.05
CA THR A 87 -5.86 19.87 -19.26
C THR A 87 -5.63 18.87 -20.40
N ALA A 88 -5.24 19.36 -21.57
CA ALA A 88 -4.75 18.50 -22.66
C ALA A 88 -3.33 17.95 -22.42
N THR A 89 -3.03 17.57 -21.17
CA THR A 89 -1.84 16.80 -20.80
C THR A 89 -2.26 15.33 -20.77
N ASP A 90 -1.34 14.42 -21.01
CA ASP A 90 -1.53 12.97 -20.93
C ASP A 90 -0.67 12.52 -19.74
N SER A 91 -1.30 12.44 -18.55
CA SER A 91 -0.58 12.32 -17.28
C SER A 91 -0.18 10.90 -16.92
N ASP A 92 -0.77 9.89 -17.55
CA ASP A 92 -0.48 8.46 -17.36
C ASP A 92 0.20 7.83 -18.59
N GLY A 93 0.12 8.46 -19.76
CA GLY A 93 0.83 8.07 -20.96
C GLY A 93 0.05 7.17 -21.90
N ASP A 94 -1.26 7.01 -21.69
CA ASP A 94 -2.10 6.04 -22.41
C ASP A 94 -2.49 6.54 -23.83
N GLY A 95 -2.22 7.83 -24.08
CA GLY A 95 -2.48 8.51 -25.34
C GLY A 95 -3.81 9.26 -25.42
N VAL A 96 -4.53 9.40 -24.30
CA VAL A 96 -5.70 10.25 -24.11
C VAL A 96 -5.31 11.48 -23.28
N ASP A 97 -6.00 12.60 -23.51
CA ASP A 97 -5.76 13.85 -22.76
C ASP A 97 -6.58 13.82 -21.45
N ASP A 98 -6.02 14.29 -20.33
CA ASP A 98 -6.65 14.29 -18.99
C ASP A 98 -8.05 14.95 -19.01
N ASP A 99 -8.22 16.02 -19.80
CA ASP A 99 -9.49 16.75 -19.89
C ASP A 99 -10.59 16.02 -20.70
N VAL A 100 -10.21 14.97 -21.43
CA VAL A 100 -11.11 14.05 -22.12
C VAL A 100 -11.49 12.88 -21.21
N GLU A 101 -10.54 12.34 -20.45
CA GLU A 101 -10.74 11.22 -19.53
C GLU A 101 -11.56 11.63 -18.32
N GLY A 102 -11.12 12.71 -17.66
CA GLY A 102 -11.76 13.22 -16.45
C GLY A 102 -11.19 12.63 -15.16
N ALA A 103 -11.78 13.04 -14.05
CA ALA A 103 -11.43 12.58 -12.70
C ALA A 103 -12.35 11.44 -12.21
N GLY A 104 -12.95 10.71 -13.15
CA GLY A 104 -13.72 9.50 -12.88
C GLY A 104 -12.81 8.36 -12.41
N ASP A 105 -13.35 7.15 -12.36
CA ASP A 105 -12.66 5.92 -11.97
C ASP A 105 -13.50 4.79 -12.56
N SER A 106 -13.25 4.49 -13.83
CA SER A 106 -14.15 3.74 -14.68
C SER A 106 -14.09 2.23 -14.43
N ASP A 107 -12.96 1.71 -13.99
CA ASP A 107 -12.77 0.30 -13.63
C ASP A 107 -12.89 0.04 -12.12
N GLY A 108 -12.87 1.10 -11.30
CA GLY A 108 -13.16 1.05 -9.87
C GLY A 108 -11.97 0.64 -9.01
N ASP A 109 -10.74 0.75 -9.53
CA ASP A 109 -9.52 0.34 -8.84
C ASP A 109 -9.03 1.39 -7.81
N GLY A 110 -9.65 2.57 -7.79
CA GLY A 110 -9.34 3.66 -6.88
C GLY A 110 -8.42 4.73 -7.48
N ILE A 111 -7.82 4.50 -8.64
CA ILE A 111 -7.04 5.47 -9.40
C ILE A 111 -7.99 6.30 -10.28
N PRO A 112 -7.81 7.63 -10.36
CA PRO A 112 -8.63 8.45 -11.26
C PRO A 112 -8.30 8.19 -12.73
N ASP A 113 -9.30 8.24 -13.63
CA ASP A 113 -9.11 7.94 -15.06
C ASP A 113 -7.92 8.69 -15.69
N TYR A 114 -7.75 10.00 -15.44
CA TYR A 114 -6.59 10.77 -15.96
C TYR A 114 -5.20 10.33 -15.45
N LEU A 115 -5.13 9.38 -14.52
CA LEU A 115 -3.89 8.80 -13.98
C LEU A 115 -3.81 7.30 -14.24
N ASP A 116 -4.78 6.72 -14.95
CA ASP A 116 -4.94 5.28 -15.07
C ASP A 116 -5.43 4.84 -16.45
N ASN A 117 -4.92 3.68 -16.86
CA ASN A 117 -5.48 3.00 -18.01
C ASN A 117 -6.81 2.33 -17.63
N ALA A 118 -7.89 3.09 -17.75
CA ALA A 118 -9.27 2.70 -17.43
C ALA A 118 -9.80 1.44 -18.17
N ASN A 119 -9.00 0.80 -19.03
CA ASN A 119 -9.34 -0.46 -19.70
C ASN A 119 -8.69 -1.69 -19.05
N LEU A 120 -7.98 -1.51 -17.94
CA LEU A 120 -7.45 -2.61 -17.16
C LEU A 120 -8.59 -3.53 -16.66
N GLN A 121 -8.26 -4.80 -16.49
CA GLN A 121 -9.22 -5.77 -15.95
C GLN A 121 -9.23 -5.64 -14.44
N GLY A 122 -10.38 -5.79 -13.78
CA GLY A 122 -10.43 -5.65 -12.32
C GLY A 122 -9.49 -6.56 -11.53
N ASN A 123 -8.97 -7.64 -12.10
CA ASN A 123 -7.99 -8.52 -11.42
C ASN A 123 -6.53 -8.05 -11.57
N VAL A 124 -6.30 -6.83 -12.07
CA VAL A 124 -4.98 -6.20 -12.15
C VAL A 124 -5.02 -4.78 -11.57
N LEU A 125 -3.87 -4.27 -11.13
CA LEU A 125 -3.74 -2.93 -10.54
C LEU A 125 -2.34 -2.35 -10.81
N GLN A 126 -2.26 -1.07 -11.16
CA GLN A 126 -1.00 -0.40 -11.41
C GLN A 126 -0.18 -0.17 -10.13
N GLU A 127 1.10 -0.56 -10.16
CA GLU A 127 2.05 -0.38 -9.05
C GLU A 127 2.82 0.94 -9.14
N MET A 128 3.07 1.42 -10.37
CA MET A 128 3.82 2.63 -10.67
C MET A 128 3.08 3.51 -11.67
N ALA A 129 2.91 4.79 -11.35
CA ALA A 129 2.42 5.79 -12.31
C ALA A 129 3.26 5.81 -13.60
N LEU A 130 2.65 6.24 -14.71
CA LEU A 130 3.27 6.33 -16.04
C LEU A 130 3.75 4.99 -16.62
N THR A 131 3.29 3.88 -16.03
CA THR A 131 3.76 2.55 -16.38
C THR A 131 2.58 1.61 -16.51
N GLU A 132 2.00 1.53 -17.71
CA GLU A 132 0.77 0.78 -17.96
C GLU A 132 1.01 -0.68 -18.39
N ASP A 133 2.19 -0.98 -18.93
CA ASP A 133 2.48 -2.28 -19.56
C ASP A 133 3.30 -3.25 -18.68
N ARG A 134 3.72 -2.81 -17.49
CA ARG A 134 4.61 -3.52 -16.56
C ARG A 134 4.41 -2.97 -15.14
N TYR A 135 4.94 -3.64 -14.12
CA TYR A 135 4.68 -3.29 -12.73
C TYR A 135 3.17 -3.23 -12.45
N ILE A 136 2.53 -4.37 -12.73
CA ILE A 136 1.11 -4.60 -12.55
C ILE A 136 0.97 -5.69 -11.50
N VAL A 137 0.29 -5.37 -10.40
CA VAL A 137 -0.15 -6.36 -9.42
C VAL A 137 -1.26 -7.18 -10.06
N GLU A 138 -1.21 -8.50 -9.96
CA GLU A 138 -2.19 -9.40 -10.58
C GLU A 138 -2.74 -10.40 -9.55
N THR A 139 -4.05 -10.61 -9.56
CA THR A 139 -4.73 -11.66 -8.80
C THR A 139 -5.51 -12.59 -9.73
N GLU A 140 -6.12 -13.62 -9.15
CA GLU A 140 -6.94 -14.60 -9.87
C GLU A 140 -8.11 -13.91 -10.62
N PRO A 141 -8.42 -14.33 -11.87
CA PRO A 141 -9.52 -13.75 -12.62
C PRO A 141 -10.87 -13.84 -11.89
N GLY A 142 -11.61 -12.73 -11.88
CA GLY A 142 -12.92 -12.62 -11.22
C GLY A 142 -12.86 -12.02 -9.81
N LEU A 143 -11.66 -11.76 -9.29
CA LEU A 143 -11.45 -10.90 -8.13
C LEU A 143 -11.16 -9.46 -8.57
N ILE A 144 -11.28 -8.52 -7.64
CA ILE A 144 -11.07 -7.09 -7.88
C ILE A 144 -9.87 -6.63 -7.05
N LEU A 145 -8.85 -6.04 -7.68
CA LEU A 145 -7.78 -5.33 -7.02
C LEU A 145 -8.12 -3.85 -6.98
N THR A 146 -7.89 -3.21 -5.83
CA THR A 146 -8.01 -1.75 -5.69
C THR A 146 -6.85 -1.22 -4.85
N LEU A 147 -6.60 0.09 -4.91
CA LEU A 147 -5.65 0.76 -4.01
C LEU A 147 -6.02 0.52 -2.55
N GLY A 148 -5.01 0.19 -1.74
CA GLY A 148 -5.16 0.11 -0.30
C GLY A 148 -5.33 1.49 0.34
N SER A 149 -5.62 1.52 1.64
CA SER A 149 -5.96 2.76 2.34
C SER A 149 -4.76 3.72 2.48
N VAL A 150 -3.52 3.23 2.48
CA VAL A 150 -2.29 4.05 2.46
C VAL A 150 -2.07 4.66 1.08
N ALA A 151 -2.10 3.85 0.02
CA ALA A 151 -1.91 4.28 -1.36
C ALA A 151 -2.95 5.32 -1.78
N LEU A 152 -4.23 5.06 -1.46
CA LEU A 152 -5.31 5.99 -1.78
C LEU A 152 -5.16 7.33 -1.03
N ARG A 153 -4.68 7.31 0.22
CA ARG A 153 -4.41 8.52 1.02
C ARG A 153 -3.19 9.30 0.55
N ALA A 154 -2.17 8.60 0.07
CA ALA A 154 -1.00 9.22 -0.55
C ALA A 154 -1.40 10.00 -1.81
N GLY A 155 -2.37 9.46 -2.57
CA GLY A 155 -2.96 10.17 -3.70
C GLY A 155 -2.05 10.26 -4.92
N GLU A 156 -1.12 9.32 -5.06
CA GLU A 156 -0.13 9.25 -6.14
C GLU A 156 -0.59 8.40 -7.33
N GLY A 157 -1.82 7.88 -7.29
CA GLY A 157 -2.43 7.09 -8.38
C GLY A 157 -1.69 5.79 -8.69
N LYS A 158 -1.29 5.04 -7.65
CA LYS A 158 -0.53 3.79 -7.79
C LYS A 158 -0.53 2.99 -6.48
N ALA A 159 -0.39 1.67 -6.57
CA ALA A 159 -0.31 0.79 -5.39
C ALA A 159 1.05 0.83 -4.67
N GLY A 160 2.12 1.26 -5.35
CA GLY A 160 3.45 1.40 -4.77
C GLY A 160 3.53 2.57 -3.78
N VAL A 161 3.91 2.27 -2.54
CA VAL A 161 4.02 3.24 -1.44
C VAL A 161 5.46 3.30 -0.88
N SER A 162 5.79 4.41 -0.24
CA SER A 162 7.03 4.65 0.47
C SER A 162 6.88 4.35 1.97
N GLU A 163 8.01 4.20 2.66
CA GLU A 163 8.01 4.07 4.11
C GLU A 163 7.39 5.30 4.80
N GLU A 164 7.63 6.51 4.26
CA GLU A 164 7.06 7.75 4.76
C GLU A 164 5.53 7.81 4.60
N GLU A 165 5.00 7.30 3.49
CA GLU A 165 3.56 7.21 3.27
C GLU A 165 2.91 6.22 4.23
N ILE A 166 3.51 5.04 4.45
CA ILE A 166 3.02 4.11 5.48
C ILE A 166 3.05 4.76 6.87
N VAL A 167 4.12 5.46 7.24
CA VAL A 167 4.20 6.18 8.53
C VAL A 167 3.10 7.23 8.65
N SER A 168 2.79 7.94 7.57
CA SER A 168 1.82 9.04 7.58
C SER A 168 0.37 8.58 7.49
N HIS A 169 0.11 7.48 6.78
CA HIS A 169 -1.23 7.08 6.37
C HIS A 169 -1.63 5.66 6.80
N GLY A 170 -0.71 4.86 7.33
CA GLY A 170 -1.01 3.53 7.87
C GLY A 170 -2.06 3.57 8.98
N ASN A 171 -2.69 2.43 9.25
CA ASN A 171 -3.79 2.30 10.22
C ASN A 171 -4.92 3.29 9.93
N ASP A 172 -5.39 3.30 8.68
CA ASP A 172 -6.48 4.15 8.18
C ASP A 172 -6.28 5.64 8.49
N GLY A 173 -5.06 6.12 8.31
CA GLY A 173 -4.67 7.51 8.53
C GLY A 173 -4.33 7.88 9.97
N ALA A 174 -4.33 6.93 10.91
CA ALA A 174 -3.82 7.17 12.27
C ALA A 174 -2.29 7.24 12.32
N GLY A 175 -1.62 6.78 11.26
CA GLY A 175 -0.17 6.67 11.13
C GLY A 175 0.35 5.33 11.65
N ALA A 176 1.53 4.94 11.17
CA ALA A 176 2.21 3.72 11.57
C ALA A 176 3.63 3.99 12.08
N VAL A 177 4.19 3.04 12.81
CA VAL A 177 5.60 3.08 13.21
C VAL A 177 6.46 2.62 12.04
N ALA A 178 7.58 3.32 11.79
CA ALA A 178 8.55 2.93 10.77
C ALA A 178 9.20 1.57 11.08
N ASP A 179 9.48 0.77 10.05
CA ASP A 179 10.23 -0.49 10.20
C ASP A 179 11.74 -0.27 10.14
N GLY A 180 12.27 0.55 11.04
CA GLY A 180 13.60 1.16 10.91
C GLY A 180 14.81 0.21 10.91
N GLU A 181 14.62 -1.09 11.10
CA GLU A 181 15.68 -2.11 10.96
C GLU A 181 15.65 -2.83 9.60
N HIS A 182 14.69 -2.51 8.72
CA HIS A 182 14.52 -3.12 7.41
C HIS A 182 14.83 -2.11 6.29
N SER A 183 15.00 -2.62 5.08
CA SER A 183 15.23 -1.83 3.86
C SER A 183 14.44 -2.47 2.72
N TYR A 184 13.66 -1.66 2.02
CA TYR A 184 12.69 -2.09 1.01
C TYR A 184 13.16 -1.76 -0.41
N THR A 185 14.25 -2.37 -0.87
CA THR A 185 14.78 -2.10 -2.22
C THR A 185 13.84 -2.57 -3.33
N GLY A 186 13.01 -3.59 -3.05
CA GLY A 186 12.01 -4.11 -3.97
C GLY A 186 10.70 -3.32 -3.98
N GLY A 187 10.55 -2.31 -3.12
CA GLY A 187 9.31 -1.56 -2.95
C GLY A 187 8.45 -2.03 -1.78
N LEU A 188 7.48 -1.19 -1.45
CA LEU A 188 6.35 -1.47 -0.57
C LEU A 188 5.08 -1.23 -1.40
N PHE A 189 4.06 -2.01 -1.11
CA PHE A 189 2.83 -2.04 -1.87
C PHE A 189 1.66 -1.97 -0.90
N ASP A 190 0.58 -1.32 -1.34
CA ASP A 190 -0.65 -1.22 -0.57
C ASP A 190 -1.86 -1.36 -1.51
N PHE A 191 -2.57 -2.48 -1.37
CA PHE A 191 -3.69 -2.87 -2.21
C PHE A 191 -4.70 -3.69 -1.41
N THR A 192 -5.94 -3.80 -1.93
CA THR A 192 -6.92 -4.77 -1.44
C THR A 192 -7.35 -5.70 -2.55
N VAL A 193 -7.66 -6.94 -2.18
CA VAL A 193 -8.32 -7.90 -3.07
C VAL A 193 -9.73 -8.14 -2.57
N ASP A 194 -10.71 -7.86 -3.40
CA ASP A 194 -12.13 -7.92 -3.10
C ASP A 194 -12.83 -9.00 -3.93
N GLY A 195 -14.01 -9.42 -3.45
CA GLY A 195 -14.89 -10.32 -4.21
C GLY A 195 -14.58 -11.80 -4.06
N LEU A 196 -13.88 -12.21 -2.99
CA LEU A 196 -13.64 -13.61 -2.69
C LEU A 196 -14.98 -14.37 -2.58
N PRO A 197 -15.19 -15.50 -3.29
CA PRO A 197 -16.42 -16.27 -3.17
C PRO A 197 -16.81 -16.72 -1.75
N VAL A 198 -15.84 -16.98 -0.88
CA VAL A 198 -16.08 -17.50 0.47
C VAL A 198 -15.21 -16.76 1.48
N ALA A 199 -15.83 -16.20 2.51
CA ALA A 199 -15.12 -15.56 3.61
C ALA A 199 -14.17 -16.56 4.28
N GLY A 200 -12.92 -16.16 4.50
CA GLY A 200 -11.90 -17.02 5.09
C GLY A 200 -11.12 -17.90 4.11
N GLN A 201 -11.32 -17.74 2.80
CA GLN A 201 -10.53 -18.46 1.82
C GLN A 201 -9.22 -17.73 1.50
N SER A 202 -8.23 -18.46 0.99
CA SER A 202 -7.01 -17.84 0.50
C SER A 202 -7.13 -17.34 -0.94
N VAL A 203 -6.35 -16.32 -1.26
CA VAL A 203 -6.19 -15.75 -2.60
C VAL A 203 -4.73 -15.74 -3.02
N THR A 204 -4.48 -15.91 -4.31
CA THR A 204 -3.14 -15.81 -4.90
C THR A 204 -2.93 -14.44 -5.55
N ILE A 205 -1.91 -13.70 -5.09
CA ILE A 205 -1.52 -12.39 -5.62
C ILE A 205 -0.08 -12.47 -6.13
N VAL A 206 0.18 -11.85 -7.28
CA VAL A 206 1.52 -11.66 -7.83
C VAL A 206 1.86 -10.17 -7.77
N VAL A 207 3.02 -9.88 -7.20
CA VAL A 207 3.56 -8.53 -7.05
C VAL A 207 4.93 -8.47 -7.71
N PRO A 208 5.07 -7.78 -8.86
CA PRO A 208 6.38 -7.44 -9.40
C PRO A 208 7.20 -6.66 -8.36
N GLN A 209 8.51 -6.83 -8.37
CA GLN A 209 9.39 -6.10 -7.45
C GLN A 209 10.11 -5.00 -8.22
N HIS A 210 10.29 -3.83 -7.61
CA HIS A 210 11.09 -2.73 -8.17
C HIS A 210 12.59 -3.04 -8.25
N ALA A 211 13.04 -4.11 -7.59
CA ALA A 211 14.38 -4.66 -7.66
C ALA A 211 14.32 -6.16 -7.40
N ALA A 212 15.22 -6.92 -8.03
CA ALA A 212 15.36 -8.35 -7.78
C ALA A 212 15.48 -8.65 -6.27
N VAL A 213 14.80 -9.72 -5.84
CA VAL A 213 14.76 -10.20 -4.47
C VAL A 213 16.20 -10.37 -3.96
N PRO A 214 16.59 -9.70 -2.86
CA PRO A 214 17.94 -9.78 -2.33
C PRO A 214 18.19 -11.07 -1.54
N ALA A 215 19.47 -11.39 -1.28
CA ALA A 215 19.83 -12.49 -0.40
C ALA A 215 19.29 -12.29 1.03
N ASN A 216 18.79 -13.36 1.65
CA ASN A 216 18.20 -13.35 3.00
C ASN A 216 16.99 -12.41 3.14
N ALA A 217 16.23 -12.26 2.05
CA ALA A 217 14.98 -11.52 2.05
C ALA A 217 13.95 -12.10 3.03
N VAL A 218 13.14 -11.21 3.60
CA VAL A 218 11.90 -11.53 4.31
C VAL A 218 10.78 -10.67 3.75
N TYR A 219 9.57 -11.21 3.69
CA TYR A 219 8.39 -10.39 3.40
C TYR A 219 7.88 -9.79 4.70
N ARG A 220 7.68 -8.48 4.72
CA ARG A 220 7.20 -7.73 5.88
C ARG A 220 5.78 -7.27 5.63
N LYS A 221 4.95 -7.35 6.67
CA LYS A 221 3.56 -6.93 6.66
C LYS A 221 3.37 -5.82 7.68
N GLN A 222 2.60 -4.80 7.30
CA GLN A 222 2.17 -3.76 8.22
C GLN A 222 0.72 -4.00 8.63
N GLN A 223 0.48 -3.94 9.94
CA GLN A 223 -0.85 -4.02 10.55
C GLN A 223 -0.97 -2.99 11.69
N SER A 224 -2.16 -2.84 12.25
CA SER A 224 -2.42 -2.04 13.46
C SER A 224 -1.50 -2.36 14.64
N GLY A 225 -1.04 -3.62 14.75
CA GLY A 225 -0.07 -4.07 15.75
C GLY A 225 1.39 -3.70 15.47
N GLY A 226 1.69 -3.12 14.31
CA GLY A 226 3.03 -2.81 13.82
C GLY A 226 3.52 -3.78 12.76
N TRP A 227 4.83 -3.72 12.47
CA TRP A 227 5.46 -4.55 11.45
C TRP A 227 5.83 -5.94 11.96
N PHE A 228 5.59 -6.96 11.14
CA PHE A 228 5.98 -8.34 11.42
C PHE A 228 6.38 -9.08 10.12
N ASN A 229 7.05 -10.23 10.28
CA ASN A 229 7.36 -11.08 9.13
C ASN A 229 6.09 -11.82 8.71
N PHE A 230 5.88 -11.94 7.40
CA PHE A 230 4.83 -12.78 6.84
C PHE A 230 4.82 -14.16 7.50
N VAL A 231 3.63 -14.59 7.92
CA VAL A 231 3.40 -15.84 8.63
C VAL A 231 3.03 -16.91 7.61
N GLU A 232 3.91 -17.90 7.40
CA GLU A 232 3.63 -19.04 6.50
C GLU A 232 2.98 -20.21 7.25
N ASP A 233 1.91 -20.76 6.67
CA ASP A 233 1.20 -21.95 7.15
C ASP A 233 0.52 -22.70 5.98
N ALA A 234 -0.58 -23.42 6.25
CA ALA A 234 -1.30 -24.19 5.23
C ALA A 234 -2.12 -23.30 4.26
N ASN A 235 -2.50 -22.10 4.70
CA ASN A 235 -3.36 -21.17 3.98
C ASN A 235 -2.60 -19.89 3.58
N ASN A 236 -1.36 -19.72 4.06
CA ASN A 236 -0.51 -18.57 3.79
C ASN A 236 0.87 -19.03 3.31
N THR A 237 1.30 -18.65 2.10
CA THR A 237 2.61 -19.08 1.57
C THR A 237 3.29 -18.01 0.75
N LEU A 238 4.62 -17.99 0.77
CA LEU A 238 5.43 -17.18 -0.12
C LEU A 238 6.07 -18.05 -1.21
N ALA A 239 6.09 -17.54 -2.43
CA ALA A 239 6.89 -18.07 -3.53
C ALA A 239 7.47 -16.93 -4.35
N SER A 240 8.52 -17.22 -5.13
CA SER A 240 9.07 -16.28 -6.10
C SER A 240 9.43 -16.97 -7.40
N ALA A 241 9.47 -16.18 -8.47
CA ALA A 241 9.88 -16.61 -9.81
C ALA A 241 10.86 -15.62 -10.42
N LEU A 242 11.76 -16.12 -11.26
CA LEU A 242 12.80 -15.31 -11.91
C LEU A 242 12.22 -14.06 -12.56
N GLY A 243 11.14 -14.22 -13.33
CA GLY A 243 10.48 -13.11 -14.02
C GLY A 243 11.44 -12.28 -14.88
N GLU A 244 11.00 -11.09 -15.23
CA GLU A 244 11.85 -10.00 -15.72
C GLU A 244 11.45 -8.71 -14.99
N GLU A 245 12.26 -7.66 -15.10
CA GLU A 245 11.96 -6.36 -14.50
C GLU A 245 10.59 -5.83 -14.95
N GLY A 246 9.63 -5.78 -14.02
CA GLY A 246 8.25 -5.35 -14.23
C GLY A 246 7.33 -6.38 -14.89
N PHE A 247 7.78 -7.59 -15.22
CA PHE A 247 6.98 -8.62 -15.89
C PHE A 247 7.00 -9.95 -15.15
N CYS A 248 5.83 -10.38 -14.68
CA CYS A 248 5.70 -11.59 -13.90
C CYS A 248 4.88 -12.69 -14.60
N PRO A 249 5.20 -13.98 -14.34
CA PRO A 249 4.29 -15.06 -14.64
C PRO A 249 2.95 -14.86 -13.90
N PRO A 250 1.82 -15.31 -14.46
CA PRO A 250 0.50 -15.10 -13.85
C PRO A 250 0.35 -15.85 -12.52
N PRO A 251 -0.61 -15.46 -11.66
CA PRO A 251 -0.90 -16.15 -10.39
C PRO A 251 -1.06 -17.66 -10.55
N GLY A 252 -0.33 -18.42 -9.72
CA GLY A 252 -0.35 -19.88 -9.69
C GLY A 252 0.51 -20.58 -10.76
N ASP A 253 1.29 -19.84 -11.54
CA ASP A 253 2.16 -20.43 -12.57
C ASP A 253 3.23 -21.37 -11.97
N ALA A 254 3.59 -22.42 -12.70
CA ALA A 254 4.59 -23.40 -12.27
C ALA A 254 6.02 -22.84 -12.17
N ALA A 255 6.28 -21.63 -12.69
CA ALA A 255 7.53 -20.90 -12.53
C ALA A 255 7.78 -20.47 -11.07
N TYR A 256 6.73 -20.32 -10.26
CA TYR A 256 6.88 -19.95 -8.85
C TYR A 256 7.41 -21.12 -8.03
N SER A 257 8.50 -20.85 -7.32
CA SER A 257 9.13 -21.79 -6.40
C SER A 257 9.06 -21.25 -4.98
N ALA A 258 8.86 -22.14 -4.00
CA ALA A 258 8.62 -21.75 -2.62
C ALA A 258 9.74 -20.88 -2.03
N GLY A 259 9.36 -19.89 -1.22
CA GLY A 259 10.24 -18.91 -0.59
C GLY A 259 10.58 -17.72 -1.48
N LEU A 260 11.32 -16.77 -0.91
CA LEU A 260 11.87 -15.60 -1.61
C LEU A 260 13.29 -15.92 -2.08
N ASN A 261 13.44 -16.27 -3.36
CA ASN A 261 14.72 -16.69 -3.93
C ASN A 261 15.51 -15.50 -4.47
N GLU A 262 16.81 -15.46 -4.15
CA GLU A 262 17.69 -14.36 -4.57
C GLU A 262 17.75 -14.24 -6.10
N GLY A 263 17.54 -13.02 -6.61
CA GLY A 263 17.59 -12.70 -8.04
C GLY A 263 16.23 -12.75 -8.75
N ASP A 264 15.18 -13.25 -8.10
CA ASP A 264 13.83 -13.29 -8.66
C ASP A 264 13.19 -11.89 -8.69
N TRP A 265 12.39 -11.60 -9.71
CA TRP A 265 11.70 -10.31 -9.86
C TRP A 265 10.24 -10.33 -9.42
N CYS A 266 9.69 -11.51 -9.17
CA CYS A 266 8.26 -11.69 -8.96
C CYS A 266 8.01 -12.43 -7.66
N VAL A 267 7.16 -11.85 -6.82
CA VAL A 267 6.73 -12.46 -5.56
C VAL A 267 5.28 -12.87 -5.69
N GLN A 268 4.99 -14.12 -5.38
CA GLN A 268 3.64 -14.64 -5.24
C GLN A 268 3.30 -14.80 -3.76
N LEU A 269 2.22 -14.16 -3.36
CA LEU A 269 1.62 -14.26 -2.05
C LEU A 269 0.39 -15.16 -2.14
N ILE A 270 0.24 -16.08 -1.20
CA ILE A 270 -1.06 -16.68 -0.90
C ILE A 270 -1.45 -16.17 0.48
N ILE A 271 -2.56 -15.45 0.59
CA ILE A 271 -3.03 -14.83 1.84
C ILE A 271 -4.45 -15.32 2.13
N GLU A 272 -4.68 -15.80 3.35
CA GLU A 272 -5.99 -16.14 3.88
C GLU A 272 -6.75 -14.89 4.33
N ASP A 273 -7.96 -14.69 3.80
CA ASP A 273 -8.95 -13.70 4.26
C ASP A 273 -9.27 -13.90 5.76
N GLY A 274 -9.08 -12.85 6.57
CA GLY A 274 -9.13 -12.91 8.03
C GLY A 274 -7.98 -13.65 8.71
N GLY A 275 -6.97 -14.08 7.95
CA GLY A 275 -5.79 -14.79 8.44
C GLY A 275 -4.73 -13.87 9.04
N ALA A 276 -3.56 -14.44 9.36
CA ALA A 276 -2.48 -13.71 10.01
C ALA A 276 -1.85 -12.62 9.13
N ASN A 277 -1.95 -12.73 7.81
CA ASN A 277 -1.38 -11.78 6.85
C ASN A 277 -2.43 -10.87 6.19
N ASP A 278 -3.68 -10.96 6.62
CA ASP A 278 -4.72 -10.02 6.23
C ASP A 278 -4.73 -8.84 7.20
N ALA A 279 -4.64 -7.61 6.70
CA ALA A 279 -4.30 -6.48 7.57
C ALA A 279 -5.41 -6.06 8.54
N ASP A 280 -6.68 -6.31 8.19
CA ASP A 280 -7.82 -6.07 9.07
C ASP A 280 -8.13 -7.29 9.97
N GLY A 281 -7.64 -8.47 9.60
CA GLY A 281 -7.85 -9.73 10.31
C GLY A 281 -9.30 -10.20 10.33
N LEU A 282 -10.14 -9.73 9.40
CA LEU A 282 -11.56 -10.07 9.31
C LEU A 282 -11.81 -11.02 8.15
N ALA A 283 -12.51 -12.13 8.40
CA ALA A 283 -13.00 -12.99 7.31
C ALA A 283 -14.23 -12.33 6.66
N ASN A 284 -14.02 -11.49 5.64
CA ASN A 284 -15.04 -10.60 5.08
C ASN A 284 -15.06 -10.57 3.54
N ASN A 285 -14.56 -11.63 2.90
CA ASN A 285 -14.48 -11.77 1.45
C ASN A 285 -13.49 -10.79 0.79
N ARG A 286 -12.58 -10.24 1.59
CA ARG A 286 -11.57 -9.26 1.18
C ARG A 286 -10.24 -9.60 1.83
N VAL A 287 -9.13 -9.22 1.21
CA VAL A 287 -7.80 -9.24 1.81
C VAL A 287 -7.20 -7.86 1.70
N VAL A 288 -6.64 -7.35 2.79
CA VAL A 288 -5.96 -6.07 2.88
C VAL A 288 -4.45 -6.29 3.00
N ASP A 289 -3.68 -5.72 2.08
CA ASP A 289 -2.22 -5.76 2.10
C ASP A 289 -1.67 -4.34 2.13
N PRO A 290 -0.95 -3.99 3.20
CA PRO A 290 0.35 -3.37 2.95
C PRO A 290 1.53 -4.25 3.37
N GLY A 291 2.56 -4.25 2.52
CA GLY A 291 3.75 -5.05 2.74
C GLY A 291 4.77 -4.96 1.62
N GLY A 292 5.86 -5.70 1.78
CA GLY A 292 6.89 -5.79 0.75
C GLY A 292 8.10 -6.62 1.16
N VAL A 293 8.96 -6.90 0.18
CA VAL A 293 10.21 -7.61 0.41
C VAL A 293 11.23 -6.67 1.03
N SER A 294 11.89 -7.16 2.07
CA SER A 294 12.94 -6.42 2.75
C SER A 294 14.14 -7.29 3.09
N VAL A 295 15.23 -6.61 3.44
CA VAL A 295 16.37 -7.18 4.17
C VAL A 295 16.62 -6.37 5.42
N MET A 296 17.20 -7.00 6.44
CA MET A 296 17.71 -6.27 7.60
C MET A 296 18.76 -5.25 7.15
N SER A 297 18.50 -3.98 7.44
CA SER A 297 19.44 -2.90 7.29
C SER A 297 20.72 -3.27 8.04
N SER A 298 21.85 -3.31 7.32
CA SER A 298 23.13 -3.57 7.96
C SER A 298 23.42 -2.42 8.93
N THR A 299 23.11 -2.59 10.22
CA THR A 299 23.64 -1.68 11.22
C THR A 299 25.16 -1.77 11.10
N ALA A 300 25.80 -0.64 10.81
CA ALA A 300 27.25 -0.55 10.88
C ALA A 300 27.63 -0.91 12.32
N SER A 301 27.96 -2.18 12.53
CA SER A 301 28.56 -2.66 13.74
C SER A 301 29.87 -1.89 13.87
N SER A 302 29.84 -0.82 14.66
CA SER A 302 31.04 -0.18 15.15
C SER A 302 31.71 -1.18 16.08
N SER A 303 32.41 -2.12 15.47
CA SER A 303 33.43 -2.93 16.11
C SER A 303 34.53 -1.96 16.54
N GLY A 304 34.33 -1.37 17.72
CA GLY A 304 35.34 -0.63 18.45
C GLY A 304 36.45 -1.57 18.88
N SER A 305 37.25 -2.04 17.92
CA SER A 305 38.50 -2.73 18.16
C SER A 305 39.55 -1.69 18.45
N GLY A 306 39.62 -1.27 19.72
CA GLY A 306 40.71 -0.47 20.26
C GLY A 306 41.99 -1.30 20.33
N ALA A 307 42.64 -1.53 19.18
CA ALA A 307 43.99 -2.06 19.12
C ALA A 307 44.99 -0.89 19.16
N VAL A 308 45.51 -0.61 20.34
CA VAL A 308 46.64 0.31 20.53
C VAL A 308 47.90 -0.39 20.03
N GLN A 309 48.40 -0.02 18.85
CA GLN A 309 49.71 -0.46 18.35
C GLN A 309 50.75 0.65 18.62
N PRO A 310 51.82 0.37 19.41
CA PRO A 310 52.78 1.36 19.83
C PRO A 310 53.99 1.34 18.91
N LEU A 311 53.97 2.05 17.80
CA LEU A 311 55.18 2.45 17.09
C LEU A 311 54.74 3.58 16.17
N TRP A 312 55.38 4.74 16.32
CA TRP A 312 55.61 5.83 15.36
C TRP A 312 55.90 7.10 16.18
N LEU A 313 56.97 7.04 16.96
CA LEU A 313 57.65 8.20 17.53
C LEU A 313 59.01 8.26 16.85
N LEU A 314 59.10 8.93 15.72
CA LEU A 314 60.34 9.43 15.12
C LEU A 314 59.95 10.34 13.96
N LEU A 315 60.01 11.66 14.17
CA LEU A 315 60.44 12.70 13.21
C LEU A 315 59.95 14.07 13.68
N LEU A 316 60.66 14.66 14.65
CA LEU A 316 60.62 16.09 14.91
C LEU A 316 62.04 16.60 15.14
N SER A 317 62.71 16.88 14.02
CA SER A 317 63.85 17.80 13.93
C SER A 317 63.67 18.51 12.59
N SER A 318 63.29 19.77 12.52
CA SER A 318 64.23 20.86 12.71
C SER A 318 63.50 22.16 12.41
N PHE A 319 63.61 23.16 13.29
CA PHE A 319 63.83 24.56 12.90
C PHE A 319 64.35 25.32 14.13
N ALA A 320 65.67 25.51 14.11
CA ALA A 320 66.43 26.59 14.74
C ALA A 320 65.80 27.96 14.36
N VAL A 321 65.90 29.08 15.08
CA VAL A 321 66.73 29.52 16.22
C VAL A 321 66.22 30.90 16.67
N SER A 322 66.32 31.18 17.98
CA SER A 322 66.41 32.49 18.66
C SER A 322 65.23 33.48 18.54
N ARG A 323 64.68 34.02 19.64
CA ARG A 323 65.36 35.03 20.48
C ARG A 323 64.49 35.40 21.69
N VAL A 324 65.20 35.67 22.80
CA VAL A 324 64.91 36.68 23.84
C VAL A 324 63.97 36.27 24.99
N LEU A 325 64.65 36.08 26.14
CA LEU A 325 64.15 36.14 27.52
C LEU A 325 63.33 37.41 27.78
N VAL A 326 62.32 37.33 28.66
CA VAL A 326 62.21 38.14 29.89
C VAL A 326 60.92 37.79 30.67
N GLN A 327 61.16 37.22 31.86
CA GLN A 327 60.53 37.42 33.17
C GLN A 327 59.01 37.58 33.39
N ARG A 328 58.56 36.74 34.34
CA ARG A 328 57.82 37.04 35.59
C ARG A 328 56.29 37.31 35.53
N ARG A 329 55.58 36.31 36.08
CA ARG A 329 54.90 36.33 37.40
C ARG A 329 53.75 37.33 37.63
N GLY A 330 52.60 36.76 37.98
CA GLY A 330 51.52 37.40 38.75
C GLY A 330 50.33 37.78 37.86
N ARG A 331 49.17 37.12 37.96
CA ARG A 331 48.18 37.16 39.07
C ARG A 331 47.31 38.41 39.00
N ASP A 332 46.00 38.17 39.14
CA ASP A 332 44.84 39.07 39.18
C ASP A 332 44.30 39.48 37.81
N LYS A 333 42.99 39.51 37.53
CA LYS A 333 41.74 39.23 38.25
C LYS A 333 40.61 39.36 37.20
N LEU A 334 39.47 38.73 37.49
CA LEU A 334 38.12 39.03 36.97
C LEU A 334 37.85 38.72 35.49
#